data_AF-A0A193QMF3-F1
#
_entry.id   AF-A0A193QMF3-F1
#
_cell.length_a   1.000
_cell.length_b   1.000
_cell.length_c   1.000
_cell.angle_alpha   90.00
_cell.angle_beta   90.00
_cell.angle_gamma   90.00
#
_symmetry.space_group_name_H-M   'P 1'
#
loop_
_entity.id
_entity.type
_entity.pdbx_description
1 polymer ?
#
loop_
_entity_poly.entity_id
_entity_poly.type
_entity_poly.pdbx_seq_one_letter_code
_entity_poly.pdbx_strand_id
1 'polypeptide(L)'
;MAETGQALAGKRKARSADESFQGIGIPSLFGSLSGQTALEPGMRNALGWWWHTPDDLLDKIDEANLRRDARVVLEVLWRLLSDEVLPFDEAGKAAELHTQLATLTTELNDRFSLQDVTAQAQHLMQSLLTLQDPQHALPPGQINTALMAVSRVLVPLDYTYGNRFAHDPATQVPAWPLLAQAAVDDALSG
;
A
#
# COMPACT_ATOMS: atom_id res chain seq x y z
N MET A 1 10.84 5.60 -11.76
CA MET A 1 12.13 6.18 -11.31
C MET A 1 12.99 6.68 -12.47
N ALA A 2 12.91 6.07 -13.68
CA ALA A 2 13.66 6.55 -14.86
C ALA A 2 13.23 7.95 -15.35
N GLU A 3 11.94 8.29 -15.29
CA GLU A 3 11.41 9.55 -15.88
C GLU A 3 11.79 10.83 -15.11
N THR A 4 12.11 10.75 -13.81
CA THR A 4 12.32 11.94 -12.97
C THR A 4 13.67 11.99 -12.28
N GLY A 5 14.42 10.89 -12.25
CA GLY A 5 15.63 10.75 -11.44
C GLY A 5 15.38 10.89 -9.93
N GLN A 6 14.12 10.92 -9.49
CA GLN A 6 13.77 11.08 -8.08
C GLN A 6 13.66 9.72 -7.40
N ALA A 7 14.19 9.65 -6.18
CA ALA A 7 13.89 8.57 -5.27
C ALA A 7 12.46 8.75 -4.74
N LEU A 8 11.55 7.87 -5.14
CA LEU A 8 10.23 7.78 -4.52
C LEU A 8 10.42 7.19 -3.11
N ALA A 9 10.27 8.03 -2.08
CA ALA A 9 10.23 7.56 -0.69
C ALA A 9 9.04 6.62 -0.44
N GLY A 10 8.01 6.69 -1.30
CA GLY A 10 6.73 6.00 -1.11
C GLY A 10 5.94 6.65 0.01
N LYS A 11 4.62 6.75 -0.15
CA LYS A 11 3.72 7.04 0.96
C LYS A 11 2.58 6.05 0.92
N ARG A 12 2.09 5.67 2.10
CA ARG A 12 0.87 4.88 2.19
C ARG A 12 -0.24 5.57 1.42
N LYS A 13 -0.94 4.82 0.58
CA LYS A 13 -2.02 5.36 -0.24
C LYS A 13 -3.15 5.82 0.68
N ALA A 14 -3.55 7.08 0.54
CA ALA A 14 -4.71 7.60 1.23
C ALA A 14 -5.99 7.06 0.57
N ARG A 15 -7.07 6.96 1.33
CA ARG A 15 -8.39 6.66 0.78
C ARG A 15 -8.91 7.88 0.02
N SER A 16 -8.72 7.91 -1.28
CA SER A 16 -9.16 8.98 -2.16
C SER A 16 -9.36 8.48 -3.60
N ALA A 17 -9.96 9.32 -4.44
CA ALA A 17 -10.33 8.97 -5.81
C ALA A 17 -11.24 7.72 -5.87
N ASP A 18 -11.20 6.98 -6.96
CA ASP A 18 -12.06 5.80 -7.22
C ASP A 18 -11.53 4.51 -6.58
N GLU A 19 -10.71 4.60 -5.53
CA GLU A 19 -10.15 3.42 -4.88
C GLU A 19 -11.23 2.65 -4.10
N SER A 20 -11.70 1.53 -4.67
CA SER A 20 -12.75 0.70 -4.06
C SER A 20 -12.33 -0.76 -3.82
N PHE A 21 -11.13 -1.17 -4.23
CA PHE A 21 -10.78 -2.60 -4.32
C PHE A 21 -9.88 -3.13 -3.20
N GLN A 22 -9.60 -2.31 -2.18
CA GLN A 22 -8.81 -2.71 -1.01
C GLN A 22 -9.43 -3.92 -0.30
N GLY A 23 -10.75 -3.92 -0.09
CA GLY A 23 -11.46 -5.00 0.60
C GLY A 23 -11.38 -6.36 -0.10
N ILE A 24 -11.26 -6.38 -1.43
CA ILE A 24 -11.12 -7.62 -2.22
C ILE A 24 -9.66 -7.94 -2.59
N GLY A 25 -8.73 -7.15 -2.08
CA GLY A 25 -7.30 -7.34 -2.17
C GLY A 25 -6.69 -7.17 -3.55
N ILE A 26 -7.15 -6.15 -4.29
CA ILE A 26 -6.42 -5.67 -5.48
C ILE A 26 -5.42 -4.60 -5.01
N PRO A 27 -4.10 -4.80 -5.22
CA PRO A 27 -3.13 -3.75 -5.01
C PRO A 27 -3.46 -2.54 -5.89
N SER A 28 -3.34 -1.35 -5.32
CA SER A 28 -3.60 -0.10 -6.01
C SER A 28 -2.37 0.79 -5.88
N LEU A 29 -2.20 1.66 -6.87
CA LEU A 29 -1.09 2.58 -6.96
C LEU A 29 -1.60 3.91 -7.50
N PHE A 30 -0.93 5.00 -7.12
CA PHE A 30 -1.24 6.39 -7.49
C PHE A 30 -2.66 6.86 -7.09
N GLY A 31 -2.74 7.94 -6.30
CA GLY A 31 -4.00 8.68 -6.12
C GLY A 31 -3.95 10.01 -6.87
N SER A 32 -2.83 10.72 -6.70
CA SER A 32 -2.54 11.96 -7.40
C SER A 32 -1.03 12.03 -7.61
N LEU A 33 -0.61 12.59 -8.74
CA LEU A 33 0.77 12.91 -9.07
C LEU A 33 0.90 14.43 -9.21
N SER A 34 2.13 14.95 -9.14
CA SER A 34 2.41 16.39 -9.26
C SER A 34 1.64 17.28 -8.27
N GLY A 35 1.50 16.84 -7.02
CA GLY A 35 0.93 17.68 -5.97
C GLY A 35 1.76 18.93 -5.70
N GLN A 36 1.09 19.99 -5.26
CA GLN A 36 1.69 21.23 -4.80
C GLN A 36 2.68 20.97 -3.64
N THR A 37 3.84 21.62 -3.68
CA THR A 37 4.92 21.42 -2.70
C THR A 37 4.68 22.14 -1.38
N ALA A 38 3.93 23.25 -1.41
CA ALA A 38 3.50 23.98 -0.23
C ALA A 38 1.97 23.87 -0.09
N LEU A 39 1.52 23.46 1.09
CA LEU A 39 0.12 23.57 1.46
C LEU A 39 -0.09 24.94 2.07
N GLU A 40 -0.88 25.78 1.40
CA GLU A 40 -1.37 27.02 2.00
C GLU A 40 -2.15 26.72 3.29
N PRO A 41 -2.11 27.60 4.31
CA PRO A 41 -2.86 27.40 5.55
C PRO A 41 -4.34 27.11 5.28
N GLY A 42 -4.84 25.99 5.81
CA GLY A 42 -6.23 25.54 5.63
C GLY A 42 -6.44 24.51 4.50
N MET A 43 -5.40 24.22 3.70
CA MET A 43 -5.46 23.21 2.65
C MET A 43 -5.38 21.78 3.21
N ARG A 44 -6.33 20.93 2.82
CA ARG A 44 -6.40 19.51 3.24
C ARG A 44 -5.61 18.55 2.36
N ASN A 45 -5.17 19.00 1.20
CA ASN A 45 -4.45 18.19 0.21
C ASN A 45 -3.58 19.07 -0.70
N ALA A 46 -2.70 18.41 -1.45
CA ALA A 46 -1.76 19.06 -2.36
C ALA A 46 -2.33 19.35 -3.75
N LEU A 47 -3.65 19.51 -3.91
CA LEU A 47 -4.29 19.73 -5.21
C LEU A 47 -4.47 21.22 -5.55
N GLY A 48 -4.13 22.12 -4.62
CA GLY A 48 -4.26 23.58 -4.79
C GLY A 48 -5.62 24.10 -4.32
N TRP A 49 -5.68 25.37 -3.89
CA TRP A 49 -6.87 25.96 -3.25
C TRP A 49 -8.07 26.05 -4.19
N TRP A 50 -7.81 26.08 -5.48
CA TRP A 50 -8.81 26.11 -6.55
C TRP A 50 -9.53 24.77 -6.75
N TRP A 51 -8.99 23.66 -6.21
CA TRP A 51 -9.59 22.33 -6.37
C TRP A 51 -11.04 22.30 -5.87
N HIS A 52 -11.96 21.78 -6.69
CA HIS A 52 -13.41 21.81 -6.45
C HIS A 52 -14.04 23.22 -6.37
N THR A 53 -13.43 24.22 -7.00
CA THR A 53 -13.99 25.57 -7.15
C THR A 53 -14.12 25.96 -8.63
N PRO A 54 -14.85 27.03 -8.97
CA PRO A 54 -14.87 27.56 -10.34
C PRO A 54 -13.50 28.01 -10.89
N ASP A 55 -12.51 28.22 -10.00
CA ASP A 55 -11.14 28.58 -10.36
C ASP A 55 -10.28 27.37 -10.76
N ASP A 56 -10.83 26.15 -10.73
CA ASP A 56 -10.18 24.92 -11.21
C ASP A 56 -10.14 24.88 -12.74
N LEU A 57 -9.28 25.73 -13.30
CA LEU A 57 -9.18 26.01 -14.74
C LEU A 57 -7.83 25.53 -15.31
N LEU A 58 -7.74 25.50 -16.64
CA LEU A 58 -6.58 25.00 -17.37
C LEU A 58 -5.29 25.78 -17.06
N ASP A 59 -5.38 27.03 -16.65
CA ASP A 59 -4.22 27.86 -16.27
C ASP A 59 -3.47 27.34 -15.03
N LYS A 60 -4.04 26.38 -14.30
CA LYS A 60 -3.40 25.69 -13.16
C LYS A 60 -2.63 24.43 -13.57
N ILE A 61 -2.79 23.98 -14.82
CA ILE A 61 -2.20 22.73 -15.32
C ILE A 61 -0.86 23.03 -16.00
N ASP A 62 0.20 22.44 -15.46
CA ASP A 62 1.52 22.45 -16.08
C ASP A 62 1.66 21.29 -17.08
N GLU A 63 1.91 21.61 -18.36
CA GLU A 63 2.01 20.62 -19.45
C GLU A 63 3.18 19.64 -19.22
N ALA A 64 4.31 20.11 -18.67
CA ALA A 64 5.47 19.26 -18.45
C ALA A 64 5.17 18.22 -17.36
N ASN A 65 4.50 18.63 -16.27
CA ASN A 65 4.02 17.72 -15.23
C ASN A 65 3.00 16.73 -15.78
N LEU A 66 2.03 17.19 -16.59
CA LEU A 66 1.02 16.29 -17.19
C LEU A 66 1.68 15.22 -18.08
N ARG A 67 2.63 15.63 -18.94
CA ARG A 67 3.38 14.71 -19.81
C ARG A 67 4.20 13.71 -19.01
N ARG A 68 4.87 14.17 -17.95
CA ARG A 68 5.66 13.33 -17.04
C ARG A 68 4.78 12.31 -16.33
N ASP A 69 3.65 12.74 -15.79
CA ASP A 69 2.74 11.86 -15.05
C ASP A 69 2.11 10.81 -15.96
N ALA A 70 1.75 11.17 -17.19
CA ALA A 70 1.30 10.22 -18.20
C ALA A 70 2.38 9.16 -18.50
N ARG A 71 3.65 9.55 -18.60
CA ARG A 71 4.79 8.62 -18.79
C ARG A 71 4.99 7.71 -17.59
N VAL A 72 4.86 8.22 -16.37
CA VAL A 72 4.94 7.41 -15.14
C VAL A 72 3.83 6.35 -15.10
N VAL A 73 2.59 6.73 -15.43
CA VAL A 73 1.47 5.76 -15.49
C VAL A 73 1.70 4.75 -16.60
N LEU A 74 2.13 5.18 -17.79
CA LEU A 74 2.43 4.29 -18.91
C LEU A 74 3.53 3.29 -18.58
N GLU A 75 4.61 3.72 -17.93
CA GLU A 75 5.71 2.85 -17.51
C GLU A 75 5.23 1.75 -16.54
N VAL A 76 4.40 2.11 -15.56
CA VAL A 76 3.84 1.12 -14.63
C VAL A 76 2.91 0.14 -15.37
N LEU A 77 2.04 0.65 -16.25
CA LEU A 77 1.16 -0.21 -17.05
C LEU A 77 1.95 -1.14 -17.96
N TRP A 78 2.99 -0.62 -18.62
CA TRP A 78 3.87 -1.40 -19.47
C TRP A 78 4.44 -2.58 -18.68
N ARG A 79 5.08 -2.32 -17.54
CA ARG A 79 5.63 -3.38 -16.67
C ARG A 79 4.58 -4.38 -16.20
N LEU A 80 3.40 -3.93 -15.80
CA LEU A 80 2.31 -4.84 -15.39
C LEU A 80 1.80 -5.73 -16.53
N LEU A 81 1.96 -5.29 -17.79
CA LEU A 81 1.49 -6.01 -18.98
C LEU A 81 2.61 -6.80 -19.68
N SER A 82 3.87 -6.45 -19.48
CA SER A 82 5.01 -7.01 -20.22
C SER A 82 5.98 -7.83 -19.37
N ASP A 83 6.11 -7.54 -18.07
CA ASP A 83 7.04 -8.28 -17.21
C ASP A 83 6.51 -9.72 -17.03
N GLU A 84 7.37 -10.73 -17.22
CA GLU A 84 6.97 -12.14 -17.07
C GLU A 84 6.47 -12.45 -15.65
N VAL A 85 7.10 -11.81 -14.66
CA VAL A 85 6.71 -11.85 -13.25
C VAL A 85 6.20 -10.48 -12.82
N LEU A 86 5.03 -10.44 -12.18
CA LEU A 86 4.41 -9.22 -11.70
C LEU A 86 5.33 -8.51 -10.69
N PRO A 87 5.50 -7.18 -10.80
CA PRO A 87 6.38 -6.40 -9.93
C PRO A 87 5.73 -6.11 -8.55
N PHE A 88 5.19 -7.14 -7.90
CA PHE A 88 4.59 -7.01 -6.56
C PHE A 88 5.62 -7.31 -5.47
N ASP A 89 5.78 -6.39 -4.53
CA ASP A 89 6.63 -6.58 -3.35
C ASP A 89 5.81 -7.16 -2.18
N GLU A 90 5.31 -8.39 -2.35
CA GLU A 90 4.58 -9.08 -1.28
C GLU A 90 5.51 -9.48 -0.13
N ALA A 91 6.79 -9.74 -0.41
CA ALA A 91 7.80 -10.01 0.61
C ALA A 91 8.00 -8.80 1.55
N GLY A 92 8.10 -7.58 1.01
CA GLY A 92 8.18 -6.35 1.79
C GLY A 92 6.95 -6.15 2.67
N LYS A 93 5.74 -6.39 2.14
CA LYS A 93 4.50 -6.31 2.94
C LYS A 93 4.44 -7.38 4.05
N ALA A 94 4.89 -8.60 3.78
CA ALA A 94 5.00 -9.63 4.82
C ALA A 94 6.04 -9.27 5.90
N ALA A 95 7.13 -8.60 5.52
CA ALA A 95 8.12 -8.08 6.46
C ALA A 95 7.52 -6.99 7.37
N GLU A 96 6.74 -6.05 6.82
CA GLU A 96 6.03 -5.04 7.60
C GLU A 96 5.06 -5.67 8.62
N LEU A 97 4.28 -6.68 8.20
CA LEU A 97 3.40 -7.45 9.10
C LEU A 97 4.19 -8.11 10.22
N HIS A 98 5.28 -8.80 9.89
CA HIS A 98 6.15 -9.44 10.87
C HIS A 98 6.69 -8.43 11.88
N THR A 99 7.15 -7.26 11.43
CA THR A 99 7.62 -6.20 12.34
C THR A 99 6.52 -5.73 13.29
N GLN A 100 5.30 -5.48 12.80
CA GLN A 100 4.19 -5.07 13.67
C GLN A 100 3.85 -6.16 14.71
N LEU A 101 3.79 -7.42 14.28
CA LEU A 101 3.54 -8.53 15.19
C LEU A 101 4.66 -8.71 16.21
N ALA A 102 5.93 -8.54 15.83
CA ALA A 102 7.06 -8.65 16.75
C ALA A 102 7.05 -7.54 17.82
N THR A 103 6.67 -6.32 17.43
CA THR A 103 6.43 -5.22 18.38
C THR A 103 5.33 -5.59 19.38
N LEU A 104 4.16 -6.02 18.90
CA LEU A 104 3.05 -6.44 19.77
C LEU A 104 3.39 -7.65 20.64
N THR A 105 4.15 -8.62 20.11
CA THR A 105 4.64 -9.75 20.91
C THR A 105 5.44 -9.25 22.09
N THR A 106 6.28 -8.22 21.92
CA THR A 106 7.06 -7.65 23.02
C THR A 106 6.18 -6.96 24.06
N GLU A 107 5.12 -6.27 23.62
CA GLU A 107 4.21 -5.50 24.47
C GLU A 107 3.18 -6.38 25.22
N LEU A 108 2.81 -7.55 24.67
CA LEU A 108 1.70 -8.37 25.16
C LEU A 108 2.13 -9.75 25.71
N ASN A 109 3.42 -10.11 25.67
CA ASN A 109 3.90 -11.46 25.98
C ASN A 109 3.49 -12.00 27.35
N ASP A 110 3.22 -11.11 28.31
CA ASP A 110 2.79 -11.46 29.67
C ASP A 110 1.31 -11.85 29.77
N ARG A 111 0.50 -11.53 28.75
CA ARG A 111 -0.96 -11.72 28.74
C ARG A 111 -1.46 -12.58 27.60
N PHE A 112 -0.88 -12.42 26.40
CA PHE A 112 -1.29 -13.15 25.22
C PHE A 112 -0.08 -13.46 24.34
N SER A 113 0.13 -14.75 24.04
CA SER A 113 1.24 -15.15 23.17
C SER A 113 0.89 -14.91 21.70
N LEU A 114 1.70 -14.08 21.05
CA LEU A 114 1.68 -13.85 19.60
C LEU A 114 2.82 -14.59 18.87
N GLN A 115 3.59 -15.43 19.57
CA GLN A 115 4.79 -16.07 19.03
C GLN A 115 4.51 -16.90 17.78
N ASP A 116 3.43 -17.70 17.79
CA ASP A 116 3.06 -18.54 16.66
C ASP A 116 2.72 -17.71 15.42
N VAL A 117 1.92 -16.64 15.57
CA VAL A 117 1.53 -15.79 14.44
C VAL A 117 2.71 -14.95 13.93
N THR A 118 3.60 -14.47 14.82
CA THR A 118 4.86 -13.83 14.41
C THR A 118 5.74 -14.79 13.61
N ALA A 119 5.89 -16.04 14.06
CA ALA A 119 6.65 -17.05 13.34
C ALA A 119 6.05 -17.38 11.96
N GLN A 120 4.71 -17.44 11.85
CA GLN A 120 4.04 -17.63 10.56
C GLN A 120 4.25 -16.44 9.61
N ALA A 121 4.23 -15.20 10.11
CA ALA A 121 4.53 -14.02 9.30
C ALA A 121 5.99 -14.03 8.80
N GLN A 122 6.94 -14.43 9.65
CA GLN A 122 8.34 -14.61 9.24
C GLN A 122 8.47 -15.70 8.17
N HIS A 123 7.79 -16.83 8.33
CA HIS A 123 7.81 -17.92 7.36
C HIS A 123 7.19 -17.51 6.01
N LEU A 124 6.08 -16.75 6.02
CA LEU A 124 5.49 -16.16 4.83
C LEU A 124 6.48 -15.25 4.09
N MET A 125 7.14 -14.32 4.81
CA MET A 125 8.17 -13.44 4.26
C MET A 125 9.28 -14.24 3.56
N GLN A 126 9.82 -15.27 4.21
CA GLN A 126 10.88 -16.09 3.63
C GLN A 126 10.43 -16.94 2.44
N SER A 127 9.19 -17.42 2.46
CA SER A 127 8.59 -18.15 1.35
C SER A 127 8.44 -17.25 0.12
N LEU A 128 8.03 -16.00 0.31
CA LEU A 128 7.91 -15.01 -0.76
C LEU A 128 9.27 -14.61 -1.35
N LEU A 129 10.28 -14.42 -0.50
CA LEU A 129 11.65 -14.18 -0.97
C LEU A 129 12.18 -15.34 -1.81
N THR A 130 11.92 -16.58 -1.39
CA THR A 130 12.31 -17.78 -2.14
C THR A 130 11.53 -17.90 -3.45
N LEU A 131 10.22 -17.63 -3.42
CA LEU A 131 9.34 -17.68 -4.60
C LEU A 131 9.77 -16.68 -5.69
N GLN A 132 10.25 -15.50 -5.27
CA GLN A 132 10.66 -14.42 -6.17
C GLN A 132 12.16 -14.46 -6.52
N ASP A 133 12.92 -15.43 -6.00
CA ASP A 133 14.33 -15.60 -6.32
C ASP A 133 14.49 -16.09 -7.77
N PRO A 134 15.20 -15.35 -8.65
CA PRO A 134 15.46 -15.78 -10.03
C PRO A 134 16.17 -17.13 -10.16
N GLN A 135 16.86 -17.60 -9.11
CA GLN A 135 17.49 -18.92 -9.06
C GLN A 135 16.48 -20.05 -8.84
N HIS A 136 15.29 -19.73 -8.34
CA HIS A 136 14.22 -20.69 -8.14
C HIS A 136 13.41 -20.82 -9.43
N ALA A 137 13.59 -21.94 -10.14
CA ALA A 137 13.07 -22.17 -11.48
C ALA A 137 11.57 -22.51 -11.51
N LEU A 138 10.71 -21.66 -10.94
CA LEU A 138 9.27 -21.77 -11.09
C LEU A 138 8.78 -21.05 -12.35
N PRO A 139 7.77 -21.59 -13.05
CA PRO A 139 7.16 -20.88 -14.17
C PRO A 139 6.61 -19.51 -13.74
N PRO A 140 6.86 -18.42 -14.49
CA PRO A 140 6.40 -17.07 -14.11
C PRO A 140 4.89 -16.98 -13.82
N GLY A 141 4.06 -17.74 -14.56
CA GLY A 141 2.62 -17.80 -14.31
C GLY A 141 2.23 -18.38 -12.94
N GLN A 142 3.01 -19.33 -12.40
CA GLN A 142 2.78 -19.88 -11.06
C GLN A 142 3.17 -18.86 -9.98
N ILE A 143 4.30 -18.16 -10.18
CA ILE A 143 4.75 -17.07 -9.32
C ILE A 143 3.67 -15.98 -9.28
N ASN A 144 3.18 -15.53 -10.44
CA ASN A 144 2.14 -14.50 -10.54
C ASN A 144 0.84 -14.92 -9.85
N THR A 145 0.44 -16.19 -10.02
CA THR A 145 -0.75 -16.72 -9.36
C THR A 145 -0.60 -16.67 -7.83
N ALA A 146 0.56 -17.06 -7.31
CA ALA A 146 0.86 -17.01 -5.89
C ALA A 146 0.91 -15.55 -5.37
N LEU A 147 1.62 -14.65 -6.06
CA LEU A 147 1.69 -13.23 -5.68
C LEU A 147 0.30 -12.59 -5.64
N MET A 148 -0.52 -12.79 -6.68
CA MET A 148 -1.90 -12.31 -6.70
C MET A 148 -2.73 -12.89 -5.57
N ALA A 149 -2.60 -14.20 -5.29
CA ALA A 149 -3.34 -14.86 -4.20
C ALA A 149 -2.95 -14.28 -2.83
N VAL A 150 -1.67 -14.01 -2.61
CA VAL A 150 -1.18 -13.34 -1.38
C VAL A 150 -1.72 -11.92 -1.30
N SER A 151 -1.75 -11.15 -2.39
CA SER A 151 -2.38 -9.83 -2.41
C SER A 151 -3.85 -9.87 -1.99
N ARG A 152 -4.60 -10.91 -2.39
CA ARG A 152 -6.02 -11.09 -1.99
C ARG A 152 -6.22 -11.23 -0.48
N VAL A 153 -5.18 -11.60 0.25
CA VAL A 153 -5.21 -11.77 1.71
C VAL A 153 -4.58 -10.57 2.41
N LEU A 154 -3.38 -10.16 2.00
CA LEU A 154 -2.62 -9.13 2.72
C LEU A 154 -3.14 -7.71 2.48
N VAL A 155 -3.66 -7.38 1.29
CA VAL A 155 -4.16 -6.03 1.03
C VAL A 155 -5.38 -5.69 1.90
N PRO A 156 -6.42 -6.54 2.04
CA PRO A 156 -7.53 -6.26 2.94
C PRO A 156 -7.07 -6.16 4.41
N LEU A 157 -6.18 -7.06 4.85
CA LEU A 157 -5.66 -7.04 6.23
C LEU A 157 -4.88 -5.77 6.54
N ASP A 158 -4.12 -5.25 5.58
CA ASP A 158 -3.37 -4.02 5.75
C ASP A 158 -4.27 -2.79 5.62
N TYR A 159 -5.26 -2.76 4.71
CA TYR A 159 -5.99 -1.52 4.40
C TYR A 159 -7.39 -1.41 5.01
N THR A 160 -7.97 -2.45 5.61
CA THR A 160 -9.38 -2.43 6.06
C THR A 160 -9.59 -2.89 7.50
N TYR A 161 -10.60 -2.32 8.17
CA TYR A 161 -11.11 -2.78 9.47
C TYR A 161 -12.21 -3.83 9.32
N GLY A 162 -13.01 -3.73 8.25
CA GLY A 162 -14.17 -4.55 7.98
C GLY A 162 -13.87 -5.86 7.27
N ASN A 163 -14.93 -6.59 6.94
CA ASN A 163 -14.83 -7.76 6.09
C ASN A 163 -14.62 -7.37 4.61
N ARG A 164 -14.20 -8.34 3.80
CA ARG A 164 -13.94 -8.21 2.35
C ARG A 164 -15.04 -7.53 1.52
N PHE A 165 -16.28 -7.56 1.97
CA PHE A 165 -17.47 -7.04 1.27
C PHE A 165 -18.07 -5.80 1.94
N ALA A 166 -17.45 -5.30 3.00
CA ALA A 166 -17.81 -4.06 3.66
C ALA A 166 -16.85 -2.94 3.25
N HIS A 167 -17.38 -1.73 3.11
CA HIS A 167 -16.57 -0.54 2.91
C HIS A 167 -16.40 0.19 4.24
N ASP A 168 -15.16 0.29 4.71
CA ASP A 168 -14.87 1.19 5.83
C ASP A 168 -15.03 2.65 5.37
N PRO A 169 -15.20 3.60 6.31
CA PRO A 169 -15.23 5.02 6.00
C PRO A 169 -14.03 5.47 5.15
N ALA A 170 -14.24 6.51 4.34
CA ALA A 170 -13.21 7.12 3.49
C ALA A 170 -12.24 8.01 4.29
N THR A 171 -11.80 7.53 5.45
CA THR A 171 -10.82 8.17 6.32
C THR A 171 -9.47 7.46 6.21
N GLN A 172 -8.40 8.12 6.65
CA GLN A 172 -7.10 7.46 6.71
C GLN A 172 -7.15 6.28 7.69
N VAL A 173 -6.45 5.21 7.32
CA VAL A 173 -6.36 3.97 8.09
C VAL A 173 -4.87 3.68 8.31
N PRO A 174 -4.44 3.38 9.54
CA PRO A 174 -3.05 3.01 9.82
C PRO A 174 -2.67 1.73 9.06
N ALA A 175 -1.37 1.41 9.05
CA ALA A 175 -0.95 0.08 8.59
C ALA A 175 -1.49 -0.98 9.55
N TRP A 176 -1.94 -2.11 9.02
CA TRP A 176 -2.45 -3.24 9.81
C TRP A 176 -3.49 -2.81 10.88
N PRO A 177 -4.61 -2.18 10.47
CA PRO A 177 -5.56 -1.51 11.37
C PRO A 177 -6.12 -2.39 12.48
N LEU A 178 -6.33 -3.68 12.21
CA LEU A 178 -6.78 -4.64 13.23
C LEU A 178 -5.73 -4.89 14.32
N LEU A 179 -4.44 -4.77 13.99
CA LEU A 179 -3.35 -4.87 14.96
C LEU A 179 -3.16 -3.55 15.71
N ALA A 180 -3.30 -2.41 15.02
CA ALA A 180 -3.16 -1.08 15.63
C ALA A 180 -4.21 -0.82 16.74
N GLN A 181 -5.42 -1.36 16.59
CA GLN A 181 -6.48 -1.19 17.60
C GLN A 181 -6.19 -1.95 18.90
N ALA A 182 -5.56 -3.12 18.82
CA ALA A 182 -5.18 -3.92 19.98
C ALA A 182 -4.19 -3.20 20.92
N ALA A 183 -3.33 -2.33 20.38
CA ALA A 183 -2.41 -1.50 21.17
C ALA A 183 -3.10 -0.32 21.88
N VAL A 184 -4.20 0.20 21.33
CA VAL A 184 -4.88 1.40 21.85
C VAL A 184 -5.86 1.05 22.99
N ASP A 185 -6.59 -0.07 22.87
CA ASP A 185 -7.53 -0.50 23.90
C ASP A 185 -6.82 -0.87 25.22
N ASP A 186 -5.54 -1.23 25.13
CA ASP A 186 -4.70 -1.52 26.29
C ASP A 186 -4.27 -0.28 27.07
N ALA A 187 -3.91 0.80 26.37
CA ALA A 187 -3.51 2.06 27.00
C ALA A 187 -4.65 2.77 27.76
N LEU A 188 -5.90 2.38 27.50
CA LEU A 188 -7.10 2.93 28.15
C LEU A 188 -7.69 2.03 29.24
N SER A 189 -7.15 0.82 29.41
CA SER A 189 -7.63 -0.18 30.38
C SER A 189 -6.69 -0.35 31.59
N GLY A 190 -5.57 0.40 31.64
CA GLY A 190 -4.57 0.41 32.71
C GLY A 190 -4.68 1.60 33.65
#